data_AF-A0A2T7BLQ6-F1
#
_entry.id   AF-A0A2T7BLQ6-F1
#
_cell.length_a   1.000
_cell.length_b   1.000
_cell.length_c   1.000
_cell.angle_alpha   90.00
_cell.angle_beta   90.00
_cell.angle_gamma   90.00
#
_symmetry.space_group_name_H-M   'P 1'
#
loop_
_entity.id
_entity.type
_entity.pdbx_description
1 polymer ?
#
loop_
_entity_poly.entity_id
_entity_poly.type
_entity_poly.pdbx_seq_one_letter_code
_entity_poly.pdbx_strand_id
1 'polypeptide(L)'
;MQIEVKNITAVAAPYQMQGQFEAELFLNGKPAAFITNDPATQSVRFIPRTAPDIGAIAAAEVFIQEQAQAQKTKVKNGASDLQESLALTVEMAVAAHFESINRQHFEMLKNIRSRYAILYGDPKKDSFHQVVLPRAVNSYLETPEGEKQLTDILKKQVAPKLYADDSIFNVNIPFRILRKAFPEKARQPARKPAVQPGPQQGKKH
;
A
#
# COMPACT_ATOMS: atom_id res chain seq x y z
N MET A 1 26.00 -4.63 9.54
CA MET A 1 25.22 -4.73 10.78
C MET A 1 23.77 -5.02 10.40
N GLN A 2 23.05 -5.86 11.15
CA GLN A 2 21.62 -6.09 10.94
C GLN A 2 20.84 -5.20 11.91
N ILE A 3 19.90 -4.41 11.38
CA ILE A 3 19.06 -3.47 12.14
C ILE A 3 17.61 -3.86 11.87
N GLU A 4 16.84 -4.13 12.92
CA GLU A 4 15.44 -4.52 12.79
C GLU A 4 14.58 -3.72 13.77
N VAL A 5 13.39 -3.33 13.32
CA VAL A 5 12.37 -2.71 14.16
C VAL A 5 11.22 -3.71 14.29
N LYS A 6 10.88 -4.09 15.52
CA LYS A 6 9.86 -5.11 15.82
C LYS A 6 8.84 -4.56 16.82
N ASN A 7 7.74 -5.30 16.99
CA ASN A 7 6.70 -5.00 17.97
C ASN A 7 6.11 -3.58 17.82
N ILE A 8 5.97 -3.12 16.58
CA ILE A 8 5.44 -1.80 16.23
C ILE A 8 3.97 -1.74 16.61
N THR A 9 3.61 -0.81 17.47
CA THR A 9 2.26 -0.60 17.99
C THR A 9 1.88 0.86 17.85
N ALA A 10 0.66 1.14 17.37
CA ALA A 10 0.13 2.50 17.37
C ALA A 10 -0.49 2.81 18.75
N VAL A 11 -0.11 3.93 19.36
CA VAL A 11 -0.67 4.40 20.64
C VAL A 11 -2.03 5.07 20.45
N ALA A 12 -2.28 5.62 19.25
CA ALA A 12 -3.58 6.11 18.80
C ALA A 12 -4.11 5.30 17.62
N ALA A 13 -5.39 5.45 17.27
CA ALA A 13 -6.01 4.65 16.21
C ALA A 13 -5.19 4.71 14.89
N PRO A 14 -4.87 3.56 14.28
CA PRO A 14 -3.90 3.44 13.17
C PRO A 14 -4.29 4.18 11.88
N TYR A 15 -5.52 4.70 11.80
CA TYR A 15 -6.04 5.46 10.66
C TYR A 15 -5.70 6.95 10.71
N GLN A 16 -5.09 7.42 11.80
CA GLN A 16 -4.51 8.77 11.87
C GLN A 16 -3.02 8.64 11.53
N MET A 17 -2.63 9.04 10.33
CA MET A 17 -1.23 8.96 9.81
C MET A 17 -0.19 9.78 10.61
N GLN A 18 -0.57 10.34 11.76
CA GLN A 18 0.26 11.12 12.68
C GLN A 18 0.22 10.51 14.09
N GLY A 19 0.08 9.19 14.17
CA GLY A 19 -0.02 8.46 15.42
C GLY A 19 1.31 8.41 16.16
N GLN A 20 1.24 8.60 17.47
CA GLN A 20 2.29 8.11 18.37
C GLN A 20 2.46 6.59 18.15
N PHE A 21 3.70 6.12 18.19
CA PHE A 21 4.03 4.71 18.09
C PHE A 21 4.98 4.28 19.20
N GLU A 22 4.96 2.98 19.45
CA GLU A 22 5.93 2.28 20.27
C GLU A 22 6.50 1.12 19.45
N ALA A 23 7.79 0.86 19.56
CA ALA A 23 8.46 -0.25 18.91
C ALA A 23 9.71 -0.69 19.67
N GLU A 24 10.35 -1.76 19.22
CA GLU A 24 11.62 -2.25 19.77
C GLU A 24 12.69 -2.30 18.69
N LEU A 25 13.87 -1.74 19.00
CA LEU A 25 15.06 -1.80 18.16
C LEU A 25 15.84 -3.08 18.47
N PHE A 26 16.16 -3.85 17.44
CA PHE A 26 17.07 -4.99 17.51
C PHE A 26 18.31 -4.74 16.66
N LEU A 27 19.48 -4.94 17.26
CA LEU A 27 20.78 -4.83 16.59
C LEU A 27 21.45 -6.21 16.60
N ASN A 28 21.72 -6.75 15.41
CA ASN A 28 22.25 -8.11 15.21
C ASN A 28 21.44 -9.17 15.99
N GLY A 29 20.10 -9.06 15.93
CA GLY A 29 19.17 -9.98 16.59
C GLY A 29 19.00 -9.79 18.10
N LYS A 30 19.72 -8.85 18.74
CA LYS A 30 19.60 -8.55 20.17
C LYS A 30 18.77 -7.28 20.42
N PRO A 31 17.86 -7.27 21.40
CA PRO A 31 17.09 -6.08 21.73
C PRO A 31 18.01 -5.01 22.32
N ALA A 32 18.02 -3.82 21.72
CA ALA A 32 18.92 -2.71 22.09
C ALA A 32 18.18 -1.52 22.71
N ALA A 33 17.00 -1.18 22.19
CA ALA A 33 16.23 -0.03 22.68
C ALA A 33 14.72 -0.23 22.58
N PHE A 34 14.00 0.48 23.43
CA PHE A 34 12.61 0.84 23.15
C PHE A 34 12.59 2.12 22.30
N ILE A 35 11.66 2.17 21.35
CA ILE A 35 11.50 3.29 20.42
C ILE A 35 10.12 3.89 20.66
N THR A 36 10.05 5.21 20.76
CA THR A 36 8.80 5.96 20.72
C THR A 36 9.02 7.25 19.92
N ASN A 37 7.97 7.88 19.42
CA ASN A 37 8.05 9.25 18.92
C ASN A 37 7.42 10.25 19.89
N ASP A 38 8.05 11.41 20.00
CA ASP A 38 7.55 12.49 20.84
C ASP A 38 6.25 13.09 20.24
N PRO A 39 5.16 13.24 21.02
CA PRO A 39 3.89 13.80 20.54
C PRO A 39 3.99 15.18 19.90
N ALA A 40 4.87 16.03 20.44
CA ALA A 40 4.94 17.45 20.11
C ALA A 40 5.91 17.69 18.96
N THR A 41 7.02 16.94 18.91
CA THR A 41 8.07 17.12 17.91
C THR A 41 8.07 16.06 16.81
N GLN A 42 7.31 14.98 16.99
CA GLN A 42 7.31 13.78 16.15
C GLN A 42 8.68 13.10 16.02
N SER A 43 9.66 13.52 16.82
CA SER A 43 11.01 12.97 16.75
C SER A 43 11.09 11.57 17.36
N VAL A 44 11.83 10.69 16.71
CA VAL A 44 12.11 9.34 17.22
C VAL A 44 13.05 9.43 18.43
N ARG A 45 12.64 8.83 19.54
CA ARG A 45 13.39 8.68 20.77
C ARG A 45 13.77 7.23 20.99
N PHE A 46 15.05 7.01 21.29
CA PHE A 46 15.60 5.72 21.68
C PHE A 46 15.79 5.69 23.20
N ILE A 47 15.24 4.67 23.86
CA ILE A 47 15.43 4.39 25.28
C ILE A 47 16.26 3.11 25.37
N PRO A 48 17.59 3.20 25.58
CA PRO A 48 18.47 2.04 25.66
C PRO A 48 18.05 1.12 26.81
N ARG A 49 18.18 -0.19 26.64
CA ARG A 49 17.86 -1.16 27.70
C ARG A 49 18.97 -1.25 28.75
N THR A 50 20.22 -1.14 28.32
CA THR A 50 21.41 -1.21 29.16
C THR A 50 22.42 -0.13 28.75
N ALA A 51 23.40 0.17 29.61
CA ALA A 51 24.46 1.12 29.28
C ALA A 51 25.30 0.71 28.04
N PRO A 52 25.66 -0.58 27.84
CA PRO A 52 26.29 -1.03 26.60
C PRO A 52 25.48 -0.75 25.33
N ASP A 53 24.14 -0.74 25.40
CA ASP A 53 23.29 -0.51 24.23
C ASP A 53 23.42 0.92 23.68
N ILE A 54 23.83 1.89 24.50
CA ILE A 54 24.11 3.27 24.04
C ILE A 54 25.19 3.25 22.95
N GLY A 55 26.28 2.50 23.19
CA GLY A 55 27.36 2.35 22.23
C GLY A 55 26.93 1.58 20.98
N ALA A 56 26.07 0.57 21.14
CA ALA A 56 25.54 -0.20 20.02
C ALA A 56 24.63 0.66 19.11
N ILE A 57 23.78 1.50 19.70
CA ILE A 57 22.90 2.43 18.97
C ILE A 57 23.73 3.48 18.22
N ALA A 58 24.75 4.05 18.86
CA ALA A 58 25.66 4.99 18.20
C ALA A 58 26.42 4.33 17.03
N ALA A 59 26.86 3.08 17.19
CA ALA A 59 27.49 2.32 16.12
C ALA A 59 26.53 2.02 14.97
N ALA A 60 25.24 1.82 15.25
CA ALA A 60 24.20 1.64 14.23
C ALA A 60 23.93 2.93 13.43
N GLU A 61 23.90 4.08 14.11
CA GLU A 61 23.79 5.40 13.47
C GLU A 61 24.96 5.63 12.49
N VAL A 62 26.19 5.42 12.94
CA VAL A 62 27.39 5.55 12.10
C VAL A 62 27.32 4.60 10.91
N PHE A 63 26.94 3.34 11.14
CA PHE A 63 26.81 2.34 10.07
C PHE A 63 25.83 2.78 8.97
N ILE A 64 24.68 3.37 9.34
CA ILE A 64 23.69 3.87 8.36
C ILE A 64 24.28 5.06 7.58
N GLN A 65 24.90 6.01 8.27
CA GLN A 65 25.50 7.17 7.62
C GLN A 65 26.60 6.78 6.63
N GLU A 66 27.45 5.81 6.98
CA GLU A 66 28.50 5.27 6.11
C GLU A 66 27.92 4.55 4.87
N GLN A 67 26.87 3.74 5.06
CA GLN A 67 26.15 3.08 3.96
C GLN A 67 25.60 4.10 2.96
N ALA A 68 24.97 5.16 3.46
CA ALA A 68 24.41 6.23 2.63
C ALA A 68 25.49 6.96 1.82
N GLN A 69 26.62 7.30 2.44
CA GLN A 69 27.75 7.94 1.75
C GLN A 69 28.37 7.05 0.65
N ALA A 70 28.49 5.74 0.91
CA ALA A 70 28.97 4.78 -0.07
C ALA A 70 28.03 4.63 -1.28
N GLN A 71 26.73 4.91 -1.12
CA GLN A 71 25.77 4.92 -2.23
C GLN A 71 25.81 6.23 -3.02
N LYS A 72 25.96 7.39 -2.35
CA LYS A 72 26.09 8.70 -3.01
C LYS A 72 27.30 8.79 -3.94
N THR A 73 28.41 8.15 -3.58
CA THR A 73 29.62 8.12 -4.43
C THR A 73 29.47 7.30 -5.72
N LYS A 74 28.45 6.43 -5.82
CA LYS A 74 28.19 5.60 -7.01
C LYS A 74 27.18 6.22 -8.00
N VAL A 75 26.31 7.13 -7.54
CA VAL A 75 25.27 7.74 -8.37
C VAL A 75 25.64 9.19 -8.67
N LYS A 76 26.27 9.43 -9.82
CA LYS A 76 26.91 10.70 -10.18
C LYS A 76 25.95 11.86 -10.49
N ASN A 77 24.64 11.68 -10.45
CA ASN A 77 23.66 12.73 -10.72
C ASN A 77 22.38 12.50 -9.90
N GLY A 78 22.11 13.36 -8.92
CA GLY A 78 20.78 13.54 -8.34
C GLY A 78 20.47 12.82 -7.02
N ALA A 79 21.44 12.60 -6.14
CA ALA A 79 21.16 12.04 -4.82
C ALA A 79 20.37 13.04 -3.96
N SER A 80 19.23 12.58 -3.43
CA SER A 80 18.39 13.29 -2.45
C SER A 80 19.21 13.81 -1.26
N ASP A 81 18.94 15.05 -0.84
CA ASP A 81 19.54 15.71 0.34
C ASP A 81 19.04 15.14 1.68
N LEU A 82 18.20 14.10 1.66
CA LEU A 82 17.82 13.42 2.89
C LEU A 82 19.06 12.81 3.55
N GLN A 83 19.38 13.32 4.73
CA GLN A 83 20.42 12.76 5.59
C GLN A 83 19.88 11.45 6.17
N GLU A 84 20.41 10.33 5.70
CA GLU A 84 20.06 9.02 6.27
C GLU A 84 20.55 8.96 7.72
N SER A 85 19.64 8.58 8.62
CA SER A 85 19.87 8.41 10.04
C SER A 85 19.14 7.17 10.55
N LEU A 86 19.50 6.68 11.73
CA LEU A 86 18.77 5.60 12.39
C LEU A 86 17.33 6.01 12.67
N ALA A 87 17.10 7.27 13.05
CA ALA A 87 15.76 7.81 13.24
C ALA A 87 14.91 7.70 11.96
N LEU A 88 15.41 8.16 10.82
CA LEU A 88 14.70 8.07 9.54
C LEU A 88 14.46 6.61 9.13
N THR A 89 15.43 5.73 9.34
CA THR A 89 15.30 4.29 9.06
C THR A 89 14.16 3.66 9.86
N VAL A 90 14.06 4.03 11.14
CA VAL A 90 12.97 3.61 12.02
C VAL A 90 11.62 4.16 11.55
N GLU A 91 11.55 5.45 11.22
CA GLU A 91 10.32 6.07 10.70
C GLU A 91 9.82 5.38 9.43
N MET A 92 10.72 5.08 8.50
CA MET A 92 10.37 4.36 7.27
C MET A 92 9.88 2.94 7.56
N ALA A 93 10.50 2.22 8.50
CA ALA A 93 10.05 0.89 8.90
C ALA A 93 8.66 0.92 9.54
N VAL A 94 8.40 1.91 10.40
CA VAL A 94 7.10 2.13 11.04
C VAL A 94 6.03 2.51 10.02
N ALA A 95 6.34 3.44 9.11
CA ALA A 95 5.44 3.85 8.04
C ALA A 95 5.05 2.67 7.14
N ALA A 96 6.03 1.87 6.70
CA ALA A 96 5.79 0.68 5.89
C ALA A 96 4.92 -0.36 6.62
N HIS A 97 5.12 -0.52 7.93
CA HIS A 97 4.30 -1.41 8.75
C HIS A 97 2.84 -0.95 8.80
N PHE A 98 2.59 0.33 9.09
CA PHE A 98 1.24 0.86 9.12
C PHE A 98 0.57 0.90 7.75
N GLU A 99 1.31 1.19 6.68
CA GLU A 99 0.82 1.07 5.30
C GLU A 99 0.37 -0.37 5.01
N SER A 100 1.16 -1.37 5.40
CA SER A 100 0.79 -2.77 5.25
C SER A 100 -0.48 -3.12 6.03
N ILE A 101 -0.62 -2.68 7.28
CA ILE A 101 -1.83 -2.90 8.09
C ILE A 101 -3.05 -2.22 7.45
N ASN A 102 -2.91 -0.95 7.05
CA ASN A 102 -3.99 -0.19 6.42
C ASN A 102 -4.44 -0.84 5.12
N ARG A 103 -3.49 -1.32 4.31
CA ARG A 103 -3.79 -2.06 3.08
C ARG A 103 -4.50 -3.38 3.36
N GLN A 104 -4.09 -4.14 4.37
CA GLN A 104 -4.78 -5.36 4.78
C GLN A 104 -6.22 -5.07 5.24
N HIS A 105 -6.41 -4.03 6.05
CA HIS A 105 -7.73 -3.61 6.50
C HIS A 105 -8.62 -3.14 5.34
N PHE A 106 -8.05 -2.37 4.41
CA PHE A 106 -8.72 -1.95 3.19
C PHE A 106 -9.19 -3.15 2.36
N GLU A 107 -8.32 -4.12 2.10
CA GLU A 107 -8.65 -5.35 1.37
C GLU A 107 -9.74 -6.17 2.09
N MET A 108 -9.67 -6.27 3.41
CA MET A 108 -10.69 -6.92 4.23
C MET A 108 -12.04 -6.23 4.08
N LEU A 109 -12.10 -4.89 4.23
CA LEU A 109 -13.34 -4.12 4.06
C LEU A 109 -13.90 -4.24 2.65
N LYS A 110 -13.03 -4.20 1.62
CA LYS A 110 -13.41 -4.40 0.22
C LYS A 110 -14.08 -5.76 0.02
N ASN A 111 -13.51 -6.82 0.59
CA ASN A 111 -14.06 -8.18 0.51
C ASN A 111 -15.40 -8.34 1.25
N ILE A 112 -15.56 -7.73 2.42
CA ILE A 112 -16.81 -7.79 3.19
C ILE A 112 -17.90 -6.98 2.48
N ARG A 113 -17.61 -5.73 2.13
CA ARG A 113 -18.61 -4.80 1.59
C ARG A 113 -19.02 -5.11 0.17
N SER A 114 -18.13 -5.67 -0.66
CA SER A 114 -18.46 -6.07 -2.04
C SER A 114 -19.59 -7.11 -2.14
N ARG A 115 -19.93 -7.78 -1.03
CA ARG A 115 -21.09 -8.67 -0.97
C ARG A 115 -22.42 -7.93 -1.07
N TYR A 116 -22.52 -6.72 -0.49
CA TYR A 116 -23.76 -5.94 -0.37
C TYR A 116 -23.65 -4.55 -0.97
N ALA A 117 -22.58 -4.26 -1.70
CA ALA A 117 -22.38 -2.97 -2.33
C ALA A 117 -21.57 -3.13 -3.63
N ILE A 118 -21.76 -2.17 -4.53
CA ILE A 118 -20.88 -1.98 -5.68
C ILE A 118 -19.82 -0.95 -5.29
N LEU A 119 -18.57 -1.39 -5.21
CA LEU A 119 -17.41 -0.63 -4.83
C LEU A 119 -16.65 -0.15 -6.06
N TYR A 120 -16.26 1.12 -6.08
CA TYR A 120 -15.50 1.71 -7.18
C TYR A 120 -14.58 2.85 -6.72
N GLY A 121 -13.52 3.12 -7.48
CA GLY A 121 -12.56 4.20 -7.21
C GLY A 121 -11.20 3.96 -7.86
N ASP A 122 -10.22 4.79 -7.48
CA ASP A 122 -8.84 4.68 -7.94
C ASP A 122 -8.16 3.45 -7.32
N PRO A 123 -7.69 2.46 -8.10
CA PRO A 123 -7.04 1.26 -7.59
C PRO A 123 -5.70 1.53 -6.89
N LYS A 124 -5.13 2.74 -7.03
CA LYS A 124 -3.89 3.15 -6.36
C LYS A 124 -4.13 3.79 -4.99
N LYS A 125 -5.38 4.00 -4.59
CA LYS A 125 -5.74 4.59 -3.30
C LYS A 125 -6.39 3.54 -2.42
N ASP A 126 -6.06 3.54 -1.14
CA ASP A 126 -6.71 2.70 -0.12
C ASP A 126 -8.08 3.28 0.29
N SER A 127 -8.90 3.65 -0.68
CA SER A 127 -10.26 4.15 -0.48
C SER A 127 -11.17 3.75 -1.64
N PHE A 128 -12.46 3.60 -1.35
CA PHE A 128 -13.47 3.32 -2.35
C PHE A 128 -14.76 4.07 -2.06
N HIS A 129 -15.49 4.42 -3.13
CA HIS A 129 -16.88 4.78 -3.07
C HIS A 129 -17.74 3.51 -3.10
N GLN A 130 -18.97 3.61 -2.59
CA GLN A 130 -19.88 2.48 -2.53
C GLN A 130 -21.31 2.88 -2.91
N VAL A 131 -21.98 2.01 -3.67
CA VAL A 131 -23.42 2.00 -3.83
C VAL A 131 -23.96 0.79 -3.08
N VAL A 132 -24.64 1.03 -1.95
CA VAL A 132 -25.21 -0.03 -1.12
C VAL A 132 -26.40 -0.66 -1.83
N LEU A 133 -26.45 -1.98 -1.82
CA LEU A 133 -27.53 -2.78 -2.38
C LEU A 133 -28.44 -3.29 -1.26
N PRO A 134 -29.78 -3.34 -1.47
CA PRO A 134 -30.72 -3.86 -0.48
C PRO A 134 -30.58 -5.36 -0.21
N ARG A 135 -29.88 -6.10 -1.08
CA ARG A 135 -29.58 -7.54 -0.94
C ARG A 135 -28.20 -7.83 -1.50
N ALA A 136 -27.67 -9.02 -1.20
CA ALA A 136 -26.36 -9.43 -1.69
C ALA A 136 -26.30 -9.45 -3.23
N VAL A 137 -25.13 -9.13 -3.79
CA VAL A 137 -24.88 -9.15 -5.25
C VAL A 137 -25.27 -10.50 -5.84
N ASN A 138 -24.88 -11.60 -5.19
CA ASN A 138 -25.17 -12.96 -5.67
C ASN A 138 -26.68 -13.23 -5.75
N SER A 139 -27.49 -12.67 -4.84
CA SER A 139 -28.94 -12.84 -4.86
C SER A 139 -29.61 -12.15 -6.07
N TYR A 140 -28.97 -11.17 -6.69
CA TYR A 140 -29.44 -10.65 -7.98
C TYR A 140 -29.15 -11.63 -9.12
N LEU A 141 -28.05 -12.37 -9.05
CA LEU A 141 -27.64 -13.30 -10.12
C LEU A 141 -28.49 -14.59 -10.12
N GLU A 142 -29.20 -14.87 -9.03
CA GLU A 142 -30.09 -16.03 -8.87
C GLU A 142 -31.47 -15.83 -9.53
N THR A 143 -31.84 -14.59 -9.86
CA THR A 143 -33.15 -14.25 -10.45
C THR A 143 -33.05 -13.88 -11.92
N PRO A 144 -34.04 -14.22 -12.79
CA PRO A 144 -34.02 -13.87 -14.21
C PRO A 144 -33.90 -12.36 -14.48
N GLU A 145 -34.54 -11.52 -13.67
CA GLU A 145 -34.54 -10.07 -13.81
C GLU A 145 -33.34 -9.40 -13.12
N GLY A 146 -32.65 -10.11 -12.22
CA GLY A 146 -31.67 -9.48 -11.35
C GLY A 146 -30.39 -9.04 -12.07
N GLU A 147 -30.01 -9.68 -13.18
CA GLU A 147 -28.94 -9.13 -14.05
C GLU A 147 -29.31 -7.75 -14.61
N LYS A 148 -30.57 -7.59 -15.04
CA LYS A 148 -31.06 -6.32 -15.57
C LYS A 148 -31.07 -5.27 -14.47
N GLN A 149 -31.52 -5.62 -13.27
CA GLN A 149 -31.48 -4.74 -12.11
C GLN A 149 -30.06 -4.29 -11.76
N LEU A 150 -29.09 -5.21 -11.70
CA LEU A 150 -27.67 -4.85 -11.47
C LEU A 150 -27.13 -3.96 -12.58
N THR A 151 -27.45 -4.25 -13.84
CA THR A 151 -27.05 -3.43 -14.99
C THR A 151 -27.60 -2.01 -14.86
N ASP A 152 -28.86 -1.86 -14.47
CA ASP A 152 -29.53 -0.57 -14.31
C ASP A 152 -28.95 0.22 -13.13
N ILE A 153 -28.64 -0.44 -12.01
CA ILE A 153 -27.96 0.19 -10.87
C ILE A 153 -26.58 0.71 -11.29
N LEU A 154 -25.78 -0.12 -11.97
CA LEU A 154 -24.47 0.28 -12.48
C LEU A 154 -24.58 1.50 -13.41
N LYS A 155 -25.52 1.51 -14.35
CA LYS A 155 -25.72 2.63 -15.29
C LYS A 155 -26.20 3.91 -14.61
N LYS A 156 -27.12 3.80 -13.66
CA LYS A 156 -27.80 4.97 -13.08
C LYS A 156 -27.06 5.55 -11.87
N GLN A 157 -26.35 4.72 -11.11
CA GLN A 157 -25.77 5.12 -9.82
C GLN A 157 -24.24 5.09 -9.78
N VAL A 158 -23.61 4.20 -10.53
CA VAL A 158 -22.15 4.05 -10.53
C VAL A 158 -21.51 4.80 -11.70
N ALA A 159 -21.95 4.54 -12.93
CA ALA A 159 -21.38 5.14 -14.13
C ALA A 159 -21.31 6.67 -14.12
N PRO A 160 -22.32 7.42 -13.66
CA PRO A 160 -22.26 8.89 -13.63
C PRO A 160 -21.22 9.44 -12.65
N LYS A 161 -20.73 8.62 -11.71
CA LYS A 161 -19.78 9.01 -10.67
C LYS A 161 -18.39 8.43 -10.90
N LEU A 162 -18.19 7.70 -12.00
CA LEU A 162 -16.96 6.99 -12.30
C LEU A 162 -16.02 7.90 -13.11
N TYR A 163 -14.86 8.21 -12.57
CA TYR A 163 -13.82 8.93 -13.32
C TYR A 163 -13.14 8.00 -14.36
N ALA A 164 -12.33 8.58 -15.25
CA ALA A 164 -11.65 7.83 -16.31
C ALA A 164 -10.80 6.68 -15.75
N ASP A 165 -10.00 6.97 -14.72
CA ASP A 165 -9.05 6.03 -14.10
C ASP A 165 -9.68 5.15 -13.01
N ASP A 166 -10.95 5.37 -12.67
CA ASP A 166 -11.64 4.57 -11.67
C ASP A 166 -11.95 3.16 -12.19
N SER A 167 -11.82 2.20 -11.28
CA SER A 167 -12.12 0.79 -11.46
C SER A 167 -13.27 0.35 -10.56
N ILE A 168 -14.00 -0.70 -10.99
CA ILE A 168 -14.96 -1.40 -10.14
C ILE A 168 -14.23 -2.54 -9.44
N PHE A 169 -14.33 -2.59 -8.11
CA PHE A 169 -13.60 -3.56 -7.30
C PHE A 169 -14.34 -4.89 -7.11
N ASN A 170 -15.63 -4.95 -7.47
CA ASN A 170 -16.43 -6.17 -7.36
C ASN A 170 -16.00 -7.25 -8.34
N VAL A 171 -15.39 -8.32 -7.83
CA VAL A 171 -15.11 -9.54 -8.60
C VAL A 171 -16.33 -10.47 -8.71
N ASN A 172 -17.36 -10.24 -7.88
CA ASN A 172 -18.59 -11.03 -7.85
C ASN A 172 -19.66 -10.55 -8.85
N ILE A 173 -19.40 -9.48 -9.61
CA ILE A 173 -20.28 -9.04 -10.71
C ILE A 173 -19.75 -9.61 -12.02
N PRO A 174 -20.51 -10.49 -12.72
CA PRO A 174 -20.09 -11.05 -13.99
C PRO A 174 -19.69 -9.98 -15.02
N PHE A 175 -18.60 -10.23 -15.74
CA PHE A 175 -18.08 -9.31 -16.76
C PHE A 175 -19.14 -8.95 -17.83
N ARG A 176 -20.05 -9.88 -18.16
CA ARG A 176 -21.16 -9.60 -19.10
C ARG A 176 -22.09 -8.46 -18.62
N ILE A 177 -22.30 -8.33 -17.31
CA ILE A 177 -23.10 -7.27 -16.71
C ILE A 177 -22.32 -5.96 -16.75
N LEU A 178 -21.04 -5.98 -16.38
CA LEU A 178 -20.15 -4.82 -16.47
C LEU A 178 -20.08 -4.29 -17.91
N ARG A 179 -19.92 -5.17 -18.91
CA ARG A 179 -19.87 -4.79 -20.33
C ARG A 179 -21.16 -4.12 -20.82
N LYS A 180 -22.32 -4.60 -20.35
CA LYS A 180 -23.63 -3.99 -20.67
C LYS A 180 -23.78 -2.61 -20.03
N ALA A 181 -23.22 -2.41 -18.84
CA ALA A 181 -23.28 -1.15 -18.11
C ALA A 181 -22.26 -0.11 -18.59
N PHE A 182 -21.06 -0.54 -19.00
CA PHE A 182 -19.94 0.31 -19.42
C PHE A 182 -19.43 -0.05 -20.83
N PRO A 183 -20.25 0.12 -21.87
CA PRO A 183 -19.88 -0.27 -23.23
C PRO A 183 -18.67 0.50 -23.78
N GLU A 184 -18.42 1.71 -23.30
CA GLU A 184 -17.28 2.55 -23.71
C GLU A 184 -15.96 2.10 -23.05
N LYS A 185 -15.98 1.72 -21.76
CA LYS A 185 -14.79 1.17 -21.08
C LYS A 185 -14.45 -0.26 -21.53
N ALA A 186 -15.40 -0.99 -22.11
CA ALA A 186 -15.18 -2.30 -22.73
C ALA A 186 -14.42 -2.24 -24.08
N ARG A 187 -14.14 -1.04 -24.59
CA ARG A 187 -13.38 -0.81 -25.83
C ARG A 187 -11.89 -0.50 -25.60
N GLN A 188 -11.32 -0.79 -24.42
CA GLN A 188 -9.87 -0.81 -24.31
C GLN A 188 -9.30 -2.05 -25.05
N PRO A 189 -8.34 -1.86 -25.96
CA PRO A 189 -7.87 -2.91 -26.84
C PRO A 189 -7.19 -4.01 -26.02
N ALA A 190 -7.41 -5.26 -26.44
CA ALA A 190 -6.59 -6.39 -26.01
C ALA A 190 -5.13 -5.94 -26.03
N ARG A 191 -4.44 -5.98 -24.88
CA ARG A 191 -2.99 -5.88 -24.84
C ARG A 191 -2.48 -6.93 -25.81
N LYS A 192 -2.01 -6.53 -26.98
CA LYS A 192 -1.25 -7.44 -27.84
C LYS A 192 -0.12 -7.98 -26.95
N PRO A 193 0.09 -9.31 -26.88
CA PRO A 193 1.25 -9.82 -26.19
C PRO A 193 2.47 -9.13 -26.78
N ALA A 194 3.34 -8.61 -25.90
CA ALA A 194 4.60 -8.02 -26.30
C ALA A 194 5.34 -9.05 -27.16
N VAL A 195 5.41 -8.80 -28.46
CA VAL A 195 6.32 -9.53 -29.35
C VAL A 195 7.71 -9.20 -28.83
N GLN A 196 8.33 -10.15 -28.14
CA GLN A 196 9.75 -10.05 -27.83
C GLN A 196 10.50 -9.92 -29.16
N PRO A 197 11.36 -8.90 -29.34
CA PRO A 197 12.27 -8.89 -30.47
C PRO A 197 13.19 -10.10 -30.31
N GLY A 198 13.06 -11.08 -31.21
CA GLY A 198 13.98 -12.19 -31.31
C GLY A 198 15.41 -11.69 -31.57
N PRO A 199 16.44 -12.42 -31.13
CA PRO A 199 17.82 -11.99 -31.28
C PRO A 199 18.18 -11.87 -32.76
N GLN A 200 18.57 -10.66 -33.17
CA GLN A 200 19.26 -10.45 -34.44
C GLN A 200 20.58 -11.22 -34.38
N GLN A 201 20.63 -12.37 -35.04
CA GLN A 201 21.88 -13.04 -35.33
C GLN A 201 22.71 -12.13 -36.24
N GLY A 202 23.86 -11.70 -35.73
CA GLY A 202 24.86 -10.99 -36.50
C GLY A 202 25.35 -11.87 -37.66
N LYS A 203 25.13 -11.41 -38.88
CA LYS A 203 25.87 -11.87 -40.04
C LYS A 203 27.30 -11.36 -39.92
N LYS A 204 28.25 -12.27 -39.77
CA LYS A 204 29.66 -12.04 -40.08
C LYS A 204 29.80 -11.89 -41.60
N HIS A 205 30.46 -10.83 -42.04
CA HIS A 205 31.25 -10.81 -43.26
C HIS A 205 32.58 -10.15 -42.91
#